data_AF-A0A1X7TFL8-F1
#
_entry.id   AF-A0A1X7TFL8-F1
#
_cell.length_a   1.000
_cell.length_b   1.000
_cell.length_c   1.000
_cell.angle_alpha   90.00
_cell.angle_beta   90.00
_cell.angle_gamma   90.00
#
_symmetry.space_group_name_H-M   'P 1'
#
loop_
_entity.id
_entity.type
_entity.pdbx_description
1 polymer ?
#
loop_
_entity_poly.entity_id
_entity_poly.type
_entity_poly.pdbx_seq_one_letter_code
_entity_poly.pdbx_strand_id
1 'polypeptide(L)'
;GWTRLAYLDMSDSTVNCPSGFRLYQSGGVRACGRATSSVGSCTSVQFPSNGISYSQVCGRVTGYQYASPDAVHNDGSNHNNLN
;
A
#
# COMPACT_ATOMS: atom_id res chain seq x y z
N GLY A 1 -16.15 3.38 -21.13
CA GLY A 1 -15.53 2.05 -20.90
C GLY A 1 -14.55 2.16 -19.75
N TRP A 2 -14.06 1.03 -19.23
CA TRP A 2 -13.05 1.00 -18.16
C TRP A 2 -11.66 0.71 -18.73
N THR A 3 -10.66 1.48 -18.29
CA THR A 3 -9.25 1.28 -18.67
C THR A 3 -8.45 0.90 -17.43
N ARG A 4 -7.65 -0.17 -17.53
CA ARG A 4 -6.77 -0.60 -16.45
C ARG A 4 -5.53 0.31 -16.39
N LEU A 5 -5.31 0.97 -15.26
CA LEU A 5 -4.14 1.83 -15.03
C LEU A 5 -3.01 1.13 -14.27
N ALA A 6 -3.34 0.12 -13.47
CA ALA A 6 -2.38 -0.63 -12.67
C ALA A 6 -2.80 -2.09 -12.53
N TYR A 7 -1.82 -2.97 -12.33
CA TYR A 7 -2.04 -4.37 -11.97
C TYR A 7 -1.02 -4.77 -10.91
N LEU A 8 -1.52 -5.34 -9.82
CA LEU A 8 -0.71 -5.89 -8.75
C LEU A 8 -1.44 -7.12 -8.20
N ASP A 9 -0.87 -8.29 -8.44
CA ASP A 9 -1.33 -9.55 -7.86
C ASP A 9 -0.14 -10.25 -7.23
N MET A 10 -0.10 -10.25 -5.90
CA MET A 10 1.01 -10.86 -5.18
C MET A 10 0.90 -12.39 -5.09
N SER A 11 -0.23 -12.98 -5.50
CA SER A 11 -0.39 -14.42 -5.64
C SER A 11 0.41 -14.97 -6.83
N ASP A 12 0.61 -14.15 -7.87
CA ASP A 12 1.46 -14.47 -9.02
C ASP A 12 2.93 -14.21 -8.69
N SER A 13 3.75 -15.28 -8.66
CA SER A 13 5.17 -15.23 -8.33
C SER A 13 6.03 -14.39 -9.28
N THR A 14 5.53 -14.09 -10.47
CA THR A 14 6.21 -13.28 -11.50
C THR A 14 6.00 -11.78 -11.32
N VAL A 15 4.98 -11.37 -10.56
CA VAL A 15 4.68 -9.95 -10.31
C VAL A 15 5.67 -9.38 -9.28
N ASN A 16 6.30 -8.27 -9.64
CA ASN A 16 7.22 -7.53 -8.78
C ASN A 16 6.51 -6.40 -8.04
N CYS A 17 7.07 -6.00 -6.89
CA CYS A 17 6.56 -4.87 -6.15
C CYS A 17 6.74 -3.54 -6.91
N PRO A 18 5.77 -2.62 -6.84
CA PRO A 18 5.92 -1.29 -7.42
C PRO A 18 7.12 -0.54 -6.82
N SER A 19 7.63 0.44 -7.56
CA SER A 19 8.76 1.26 -7.12
C SER A 19 8.54 1.85 -5.72
N GLY A 20 9.56 1.73 -4.86
CA GLY A 20 9.52 2.19 -3.47
C GLY A 20 9.01 1.14 -2.48
N PHE A 21 8.31 0.09 -2.94
CA PHE A 21 7.87 -1.00 -2.08
C PHE A 21 8.91 -2.13 -2.05
N ARG A 22 9.05 -2.76 -0.88
CA ARG A 22 9.86 -3.94 -0.67
C ARG A 22 8.98 -5.19 -0.69
N LEU A 23 9.49 -6.23 -1.34
CA LEU A 23 8.88 -7.56 -1.32
C LEU A 23 9.13 -8.23 0.03
N TYR A 24 8.05 -8.61 0.69
CA TYR A 24 8.04 -9.45 1.89
C TYR A 24 7.50 -10.82 1.52
N GLN A 25 8.23 -11.86 1.90
CA GLN A 25 7.84 -13.25 1.67
C GLN A 25 8.06 -14.05 2.95
N SER A 26 6.99 -14.64 3.47
CA SER A 26 7.05 -15.52 4.64
C SER A 26 5.88 -16.50 4.61
N GLY A 27 6.12 -17.77 4.93
CA GLY A 27 5.07 -18.79 5.01
C GLY A 27 4.27 -18.98 3.72
N GLY A 28 4.86 -18.74 2.55
CA GLY A 28 4.19 -18.83 1.25
C GLY A 28 3.34 -17.61 0.87
N VAL A 29 3.21 -16.61 1.75
CA VAL A 29 2.56 -15.34 1.44
C VAL A 29 3.59 -14.35 0.89
N ARG A 30 3.24 -13.69 -0.21
CA ARG A 30 4.00 -12.59 -0.80
C ARG A 30 3.20 -11.31 -0.62
N ALA A 31 3.86 -10.23 -0.19
CA ALA A 31 3.25 -8.92 -0.03
C ALA A 31 4.25 -7.82 -0.39
N CYS A 32 3.73 -6.67 -0.82
CA CYS A 32 4.52 -5.46 -0.99
C CYS A 32 4.27 -4.55 0.21
N GLY A 33 5.34 -4.21 0.91
CA GLY A 33 5.27 -3.34 2.07
C GLY A 33 6.30 -2.21 1.96
N ARG A 34 6.20 -1.28 2.89
CA ARG A 34 7.20 -0.23 3.04
C ARG A 34 8.57 -0.83 3.35
N ALA A 35 9.65 -0.21 2.87
CA ALA A 35 11.00 -0.59 3.28
C ALA A 35 11.20 -0.36 4.79
N THR A 36 11.93 -1.26 5.45
CA THR A 36 12.24 -1.17 6.89
C THR A 36 12.97 0.13 7.19
N SER A 37 12.46 0.91 8.15
CA SER A 37 13.12 2.12 8.64
C SER A 37 12.86 2.30 10.13
N SER A 38 13.79 2.92 10.84
CA SER A 38 13.70 3.18 12.30
C SER A 38 12.74 4.31 12.68
N VAL A 39 12.17 5.04 11.71
CA VAL A 39 11.24 6.16 11.92
C VAL A 39 9.91 5.91 11.23
N GLY A 40 8.87 6.70 11.52
CA GLY A 40 7.62 6.70 10.74
C GLY A 40 7.85 7.24 9.32
N SER A 41 7.37 6.55 8.28
CA SER A 41 7.38 7.07 6.91
C SER A 41 6.29 6.44 6.03
N CYS A 42 6.03 7.06 4.89
CA CYS A 42 5.09 6.60 3.89
C CYS A 42 5.79 6.40 2.55
N THR A 43 5.36 5.40 1.78
CA THR A 43 5.80 5.20 0.40
C THR A 43 4.58 5.16 -0.49
N SER A 44 4.58 5.97 -1.54
CA SER A 44 3.53 6.02 -2.54
C SER A 44 4.10 5.74 -3.93
N VAL A 45 3.25 5.19 -4.80
CA VAL A 45 3.53 5.00 -6.21
C VAL A 45 2.42 5.68 -7.00
N GLN A 46 2.78 6.36 -8.08
CA GLN A 46 1.81 6.97 -9.00
C GLN A 46 1.66 6.10 -10.23
N PHE A 47 0.42 5.77 -10.56
CA PHE A 47 0.07 5.11 -11.81
C PHE A 47 -0.57 6.14 -12.74
N PRO A 48 0.16 6.62 -13.77
CA PRO A 48 -0.33 7.69 -14.64
C PRO A 48 -1.53 7.20 -15.47
N SER A 49 -2.51 8.08 -15.67
CA SER A 49 -3.62 7.82 -16.59
C SER A 49 -3.24 7.95 -18.07
N ASN A 50 -1.99 8.31 -18.37
CA ASN A 50 -1.45 8.52 -19.72
C ASN A 50 -2.30 9.48 -20.56
N GLY A 51 -2.81 10.55 -19.94
CA GLY A 51 -3.60 11.58 -20.62
C GLY A 51 -5.08 11.20 -20.84
N ILE A 52 -5.53 10.07 -20.31
CA ILE A 52 -6.95 9.69 -20.36
C ILE A 52 -7.72 10.51 -19.34
N SER A 53 -8.74 11.25 -19.80
CA SER A 53 -9.72 11.88 -18.94
C SER A 53 -10.64 10.83 -18.33
N TYR A 54 -10.76 10.83 -17.01
CA TYR A 54 -11.62 9.90 -16.28
C TYR A 54 -12.53 10.66 -15.32
N SER A 55 -13.76 10.17 -15.15
CA SER A 55 -14.71 10.69 -14.15
C SER A 55 -14.78 9.79 -12.91
N GLN A 56 -14.29 8.55 -13.01
CA GLN A 56 -14.39 7.54 -11.96
C GLN A 56 -13.13 6.66 -11.96
N VAL A 57 -12.73 6.22 -10.77
CA VAL A 57 -11.65 5.24 -10.56
C VAL A 57 -12.23 4.08 -9.74
N CYS A 58 -11.95 2.86 -10.15
CA CYS A 58 -12.33 1.65 -9.41
C CYS A 58 -11.08 0.80 -9.18
N GLY A 59 -10.91 0.31 -7.94
CA GLY A 59 -9.79 -0.54 -7.56
C GLY A 59 -10.08 -1.30 -6.28
N ARG A 60 -9.39 -2.42 -6.08
CA ARG A 60 -9.42 -3.21 -4.86
C ARG A 60 -7.99 -3.48 -4.43
N VAL A 61 -7.71 -3.22 -3.15
CA VAL A 61 -6.40 -3.47 -2.55
C VAL A 61 -6.61 -4.26 -1.27
N THR A 62 -5.79 -5.28 -1.06
CA THR A 62 -5.72 -6.02 0.20
C THR A 62 -4.41 -5.66 0.87
N GLY A 63 -4.49 -5.07 2.06
CA GLY A 63 -3.34 -4.70 2.87
C GLY A 63 -3.32 -5.46 4.19
N TYR A 64 -2.12 -5.66 4.73
CA TYR A 64 -1.91 -6.26 6.04
C TYR A 64 -1.24 -5.22 6.94
N GLN A 65 -1.75 -5.04 8.15
CA GLN A 65 -1.10 -4.20 9.14
C GLN A 65 0.07 -4.98 9.75
N TYR A 66 1.24 -4.36 9.77
CA TYR A 66 2.41 -4.84 10.49
C TYR A 66 2.72 -3.84 11.60
N ALA A 67 2.71 -4.32 12.84
CA ALA A 67 2.72 -3.49 14.05
C ALA A 67 1.52 -2.53 14.14
N SER A 68 1.61 -1.56 15.05
CA SER A 68 0.61 -0.50 15.24
C SER A 68 0.90 0.68 14.32
N PRO A 69 -0.11 1.27 13.65
CA PRO A 69 0.03 2.60 13.07
C PRO A 69 0.47 3.57 14.18
N ASP A 70 1.41 4.44 13.85
CA ASP A 70 1.81 5.54 14.74
C ASP A 70 0.70 6.61 14.69
N ALA A 71 -0.42 6.28 15.32
CA ALA A 71 -1.59 7.14 15.48
C ALA A 71 -1.95 7.33 16.96
N VAL A 72 -1.50 6.41 17.82
CA VAL A 72 -1.88 6.32 19.23
C VAL A 72 -0.64 6.07 20.12
N HIS A 73 0.19 7.10 20.32
CA HIS A 73 1.30 7.07 21.28
C HIS A 73 0.77 7.35 22.69
N ASN A 74 0.80 6.36 23.57
CA ASN A 74 0.26 6.38 24.93
C ASN A 74 1.04 7.31 25.90
N ASP A 75 1.26 8.59 25.57
CA ASP A 75 1.70 9.62 26.52
C ASP A 75 0.56 10.55 26.93
N GLY A 76 -0.57 9.96 27.31
CA GLY A 76 -1.58 10.66 28.10
C GLY A 76 -2.39 11.69 27.33
N SER A 77 -3.64 11.30 27.08
CA SER A 77 -4.79 12.15 26.75
C SER A 77 -5.01 12.40 25.25
N ASN A 78 -5.99 11.67 24.72
CA ASN A 78 -6.78 11.95 23.51
C ASN A 78 -6.17 11.55 22.18
N HIS A 79 -6.27 10.25 21.89
CA HIS A 79 -6.19 9.77 20.52
C HIS A 79 -7.58 9.74 19.90
N ASN A 80 -7.89 10.77 19.14
CA ASN A 80 -9.10 10.83 18.35
C ASN A 80 -8.93 9.90 17.14
N ASN A 81 -9.65 8.80 17.17
CA ASN A 81 -9.76 7.88 16.03
C ASN A 81 -10.37 8.64 14.85
N LEU A 82 -9.61 8.77 13.75
CA LEU A 82 -10.22 9.08 12.46
C LEU A 82 -11.06 7.86 12.04
N ASN A 83 -12.34 7.93 12.43
CA ASN A 83 -13.54 7.21 11.98
C ASN A 83 -13.34 5.77 11.45
#